data_AF-A0A962AGZ8-F1
#
_entry.id   AF-A0A962AGZ8-F1
#
_cell.length_a   1.000
_cell.length_b   1.000
_cell.length_c   1.000
_cell.angle_alpha   90.00
_cell.angle_beta   90.00
_cell.angle_gamma   90.00
#
_symmetry.space_group_name_H-M   'P 1'
#
loop_
_entity.id
_entity.type
_entity.pdbx_description
1 polymer ?
#
loop_
_entity_poly.entity_id
_entity_poly.type
_entity_poly.pdbx_seq_one_letter_code
_entity_poly.pdbx_strand_id
1 'polypeptide(L)'
;MTASRFRILAFALALAFAAIVLAALYARQPARMDGPVPDSGRIADMSAQDTRQADLDQEAAFTRALAQKPDDAETMIRLAALRVVLERDVKETLKLLDRAEKRLPGDRRIKIVRSMAQLPAPDQAAH
;
A
#
# COMPACT_ATOMS: atom_id res chain seq x y z
N MET A 1 -14.46 8.92 39.16
CA MET A 1 -13.72 7.65 38.98
C MET A 1 -14.44 6.78 37.94
N THR A 2 -14.25 7.01 36.63
CA THR A 2 -14.97 6.25 35.58
C THR A 2 -14.20 6.07 34.26
N ALA A 3 -12.92 6.45 34.18
CA ALA A 3 -12.12 6.30 32.95
C ALA A 3 -11.44 4.93 32.79
N SER A 4 -11.34 4.14 33.87
CA SER A 4 -10.53 2.92 33.89
C SER A 4 -11.22 1.67 33.34
N ARG A 5 -12.56 1.67 33.25
CA ARG A 5 -13.35 0.50 32.83
C ARG A 5 -13.43 0.34 31.30
N PHE A 6 -13.35 1.44 30.55
CA PHE A 6 -13.34 1.40 29.08
C PHE A 6 -12.06 0.79 28.50
N ARG A 7 -10.91 1.00 29.15
CA ARG A 7 -9.62 0.46 28.70
C ARG A 7 -9.53 -1.06 28.85
N ILE A 8 -10.13 -1.60 29.91
CA ILE A 8 -10.14 -3.05 30.17
C ILE A 8 -11.05 -3.76 29.16
N LEU A 9 -12.20 -3.16 28.82
CA LEU A 9 -13.11 -3.72 27.83
C LEU A 9 -12.49 -3.74 26.42
N ALA A 10 -11.78 -2.67 26.03
CA ALA A 10 -11.09 -2.59 24.75
C ALA A 10 -9.95 -3.62 24.63
N PHE A 11 -9.23 -3.86 25.73
CA PHE A 11 -8.15 -4.86 25.76
C PHE A 11 -8.67 -6.30 25.65
N ALA A 12 -9.80 -6.61 26.31
CA ALA A 12 -10.43 -7.92 26.21
C ALA A 12 -10.94 -8.20 24.78
N LEU A 13 -11.48 -7.19 24.10
CA LEU A 13 -11.93 -7.31 22.71
C LEU A 13 -10.76 -7.53 21.73
N ALA A 14 -9.64 -6.84 21.97
CA ALA A 14 -8.42 -7.02 21.17
C ALA A 14 -7.80 -8.42 21.34
N LEU A 15 -7.82 -8.97 22.55
CA LEU A 15 -7.35 -10.34 22.82
C LEU A 15 -8.25 -11.39 22.16
N ALA A 16 -9.57 -11.21 22.18
CA ALA A 16 -10.49 -12.10 21.50
C ALA A 16 -10.28 -12.08 19.98
N PHE A 17 -10.05 -10.89 19.40
CA PHE A 17 -9.75 -10.76 17.97
C PHE A 17 -8.41 -11.41 17.60
N ALA A 18 -7.38 -11.24 18.43
CA ALA A 18 -6.08 -11.89 18.23
C ALA A 18 -6.19 -13.42 18.29
N ALA A 19 -7.01 -13.98 19.20
CA ALA A 19 -7.24 -15.42 19.28
C ALA A 19 -7.97 -15.97 18.04
N ILE A 20 -8.95 -15.23 17.50
CA ILE A 20 -9.68 -15.62 16.29
C ILE A 20 -8.76 -15.60 15.06
N VAL A 21 -7.94 -14.56 14.92
CA VAL A 21 -6.95 -14.45 13.84
C VAL A 21 -5.90 -15.56 13.95
N LEU A 22 -5.43 -15.86 15.15
CA LEU A 22 -4.46 -16.94 15.38
C LEU A 22 -5.05 -18.32 15.08
N ALA A 23 -6.32 -18.56 15.42
CA ALA A 23 -7.03 -19.80 15.07
C ALA A 23 -7.25 -19.94 13.55
N ALA A 24 -7.54 -18.85 12.84
CA ALA A 24 -7.67 -18.84 11.38
C ALA A 24 -6.31 -19.07 10.66
N LEU A 25 -5.21 -18.63 11.26
CA LEU A 25 -3.85 -18.92 10.80
C LEU A 25 -3.45 -20.38 11.04
N TYR A 26 -3.86 -20.96 12.18
CA TYR A 26 -3.56 -22.36 12.50
C TYR A 26 -4.43 -23.37 11.72
N ALA A 27 -5.68 -23.03 11.40
CA ALA A 27 -6.54 -23.85 10.56
C ALA A 27 -6.08 -23.92 9.09
N ARG A 28 -5.08 -23.10 8.71
CA ARG A 28 -4.47 -23.06 7.38
C ARG A 28 -3.17 -23.86 7.30
N GLN A 29 -3.01 -24.90 8.14
CA GLN A 29 -2.02 -25.94 7.88
C GLN A 29 -2.57 -26.89 6.81
N PRO A 30 -2.02 -26.91 5.58
CA PRO A 30 -2.39 -27.92 4.62
C PRO A 30 -1.94 -29.28 5.16
N ALA A 31 -2.87 -30.24 5.15
CA ALA A 31 -2.57 -31.64 5.34
C ALA A 31 -1.36 -32.02 4.48
N ARG A 32 -0.43 -32.79 5.08
CA ARG A 32 0.70 -33.43 4.39
C ARG A 32 0.21 -33.98 3.05
N MET A 33 0.61 -33.31 1.97
CA MET A 33 0.52 -33.80 0.61
C MET A 33 1.92 -34.25 0.24
N ASP A 34 2.12 -35.56 0.16
CA ASP A 34 3.24 -36.21 -0.54
C ASP A 34 3.11 -35.96 -2.06
N GLY A 35 3.23 -34.70 -2.45
CA GLY A 35 3.28 -34.26 -3.84
C GLY A 35 4.62 -33.57 -4.12
N PRO A 36 5.07 -33.50 -5.38
CA PRO A 36 6.33 -32.86 -5.73
C PRO A 36 6.30 -31.42 -5.22
N VAL A 37 7.25 -31.07 -4.35
CA VAL A 37 7.38 -29.74 -3.75
C VAL A 37 7.45 -28.73 -4.89
N PRO A 38 6.46 -27.84 -5.06
CA PRO A 38 6.56 -26.78 -6.04
C PRO A 38 7.70 -25.86 -5.65
N ASP A 39 8.61 -25.61 -6.59
CA ASP A 39 9.77 -24.73 -6.42
C ASP A 39 9.36 -23.43 -5.74
N SER A 40 9.93 -23.13 -4.57
CA SER A 40 9.60 -21.92 -3.78
C SER A 40 9.80 -20.62 -4.58
N GLY A 41 10.68 -20.64 -5.59
CA GLY A 41 10.84 -19.54 -6.54
C GLY A 41 9.58 -19.28 -7.38
N ARG A 42 8.91 -20.34 -7.87
CA ARG A 42 7.67 -20.21 -8.66
C ARG A 42 6.51 -19.60 -7.89
N ILE A 43 6.41 -19.88 -6.58
CA ILE A 43 5.35 -19.32 -5.73
C ILE A 43 5.61 -17.84 -5.46
N ALA A 44 6.88 -17.48 -5.22
CA ALA A 44 7.29 -16.09 -5.07
C ALA A 44 7.03 -15.28 -6.35
N ASP A 45 7.38 -15.82 -7.51
CA ASP A 45 7.17 -15.17 -8.81
C ASP A 45 5.69 -14.99 -9.15
N MET A 46 4.84 -16.01 -8.91
CA MET A 46 3.39 -15.87 -9.10
C MET A 46 2.80 -14.82 -8.16
N SER A 47 3.22 -14.82 -6.89
CA SER A 47 2.73 -13.83 -5.92
C SER A 47 3.15 -12.41 -6.30
N ALA A 48 4.40 -12.20 -6.75
CA ALA A 48 4.90 -10.89 -7.17
C ALA A 48 4.22 -10.40 -8.45
N GLN A 49 3.90 -11.31 -9.36
CA GLN A 49 3.19 -11.00 -10.60
C GLN A 49 1.73 -10.59 -10.31
N ASP A 50 1.06 -11.27 -9.38
CA ASP A 50 -0.30 -10.91 -8.95
C ASP A 50 -0.33 -9.53 -8.27
N THR A 51 0.64 -9.21 -7.41
CA THR A 51 0.73 -7.87 -6.80
C THR A 51 0.97 -6.80 -7.84
N ARG A 52 1.89 -7.05 -8.79
CA ARG A 52 2.18 -6.09 -9.86
C ARG A 52 0.98 -5.84 -10.76
N GLN A 53 0.18 -6.87 -11.05
CA GLN A 53 -1.04 -6.72 -11.82
C GLN A 53 -2.08 -5.88 -11.06
N ALA A 54 -2.24 -6.12 -9.75
CA ALA A 54 -3.13 -5.32 -8.91
C ALA A 54 -2.72 -3.84 -8.87
N ASP A 55 -1.42 -3.55 -8.78
CA ASP A 55 -0.90 -2.18 -8.79
C ASP A 55 -1.17 -1.48 -10.14
N LEU A 56 -1.03 -2.19 -11.27
CA LEU A 56 -1.36 -1.66 -12.60
C LEU A 56 -2.85 -1.38 -12.78
N ASP A 57 -3.71 -2.28 -12.30
CA ASP A 57 -5.16 -2.10 -12.35
C ASP A 57 -5.60 -0.89 -11.49
N GLN A 58 -4.95 -0.71 -10.34
CA GLN A 58 -5.18 0.42 -9.46
C GLN A 58 -4.67 1.74 -10.07
N GLU A 59 -3.52 1.74 -10.76
CA GLU A 59 -3.02 2.89 -11.52
C GLU A 59 -4.04 3.31 -12.60
N ALA A 60 -4.58 2.33 -13.34
CA ALA A 60 -5.60 2.57 -14.35
C ALA A 60 -6.90 3.11 -13.74
N ALA A 61 -7.34 2.57 -12.60
CA ALA A 61 -8.54 3.02 -11.91
C ALA A 61 -8.43 4.50 -11.47
N PHE A 62 -7.32 4.89 -10.86
CA PHE A 62 -7.11 6.28 -10.47
C PHE A 62 -6.98 7.22 -11.66
N THR A 63 -6.34 6.77 -12.75
CA THR A 63 -6.27 7.54 -13.98
C THR A 63 -7.66 7.80 -14.56
N ARG A 64 -8.54 6.78 -14.59
CA ARG A 64 -9.94 6.94 -15.01
C ARG A 64 -10.74 7.84 -14.07
N ALA A 65 -10.51 7.74 -12.76
CA ALA A 65 -11.17 8.60 -11.78
C ALA A 65 -10.78 10.08 -11.98
N LEU A 66 -9.50 10.37 -12.25
CA LEU A 66 -9.04 11.73 -12.58
C LEU A 66 -9.55 12.23 -13.93
N ALA A 67 -9.78 11.34 -14.90
CA ALA A 67 -10.42 11.74 -16.16
C ALA A 67 -11.86 12.23 -15.94
N GLN A 68 -12.57 11.67 -14.95
CA GLN A 68 -13.93 12.10 -14.58
C GLN A 68 -13.92 13.32 -13.65
N LYS A 69 -12.95 13.38 -12.72
CA LYS A 69 -12.78 14.46 -11.75
C LYS A 69 -11.35 14.97 -11.78
N PRO A 70 -11.01 15.86 -12.72
CA PRO A 70 -9.64 16.31 -12.95
C PRO A 70 -9.05 17.17 -11.83
N ASP A 71 -9.88 17.56 -10.86
CA ASP A 71 -9.50 18.38 -9.71
C ASP A 71 -9.52 17.61 -8.37
N ASP A 72 -9.72 16.29 -8.40
CA ASP A 72 -9.69 15.47 -7.20
C ASP A 72 -8.26 15.29 -6.67
N ALA A 73 -7.90 16.17 -5.74
CA ALA A 73 -6.59 16.20 -5.11
C ALA A 73 -6.25 14.90 -4.36
N GLU A 74 -7.23 14.23 -3.76
CA GLU A 74 -6.97 12.99 -3.04
C GLU A 74 -6.59 11.86 -3.99
N THR A 75 -7.29 11.76 -5.12
CA THR A 75 -6.94 10.79 -6.17
C THR A 75 -5.58 11.12 -6.80
N MET A 76 -5.22 12.40 -6.96
CA MET A 76 -3.87 12.80 -7.41
C MET A 76 -2.78 12.31 -6.45
N ILE A 77 -2.97 12.47 -5.13
CA ILE A 77 -2.00 12.03 -4.11
C ILE A 77 -1.84 10.51 -4.14
N ARG A 78 -2.95 9.76 -4.24
CA ARG A 78 -2.94 8.29 -4.28
C ARG A 78 -2.28 7.77 -5.55
N LEU A 79 -2.57 8.38 -6.71
CA LEU A 79 -1.91 8.03 -7.97
C LEU A 79 -0.41 8.35 -7.92
N ALA A 80 -0.02 9.51 -7.36
CA ALA A 80 1.38 9.86 -7.21
C ALA A 80 2.12 8.87 -6.30
N ALA A 81 1.53 8.47 -5.18
CA ALA A 81 2.12 7.47 -4.28
C ALA A 81 2.37 6.13 -4.98
N LEU A 82 1.37 5.65 -5.73
CA LEU A 82 1.47 4.42 -6.49
C LEU A 82 2.54 4.50 -7.58
N ARG A 83 2.65 5.64 -8.26
CA ARG A 83 3.68 5.88 -9.28
C ARG A 83 5.09 5.89 -8.73
N VAL A 84 5.30 6.36 -7.50
CA VAL A 84 6.60 6.25 -6.82
C VAL A 84 6.95 4.78 -6.56
N VAL A 85 6.00 3.98 -6.06
CA VAL A 85 6.21 2.54 -5.81
C VAL A 85 6.47 1.77 -7.10
N LEU A 86 5.80 2.14 -8.19
CA LEU A 86 5.98 1.56 -9.51
C LEU A 86 7.19 2.12 -10.28
N GLU A 87 8.02 2.97 -9.63
CA GLU A 87 9.20 3.60 -10.23
C GLU A 87 8.91 4.28 -11.57
N ARG A 88 7.73 4.89 -11.67
CA ARG A 88 7.32 5.66 -12.85
C ARG A 88 8.07 6.98 -12.93
N ASP A 89 7.87 7.67 -14.04
CA ASP A 89 8.46 8.98 -14.28
C ASP A 89 8.26 9.94 -13.09
N VAL A 90 9.37 10.25 -12.41
CA VAL A 90 9.41 11.11 -11.23
C VAL A 90 8.95 12.53 -11.60
N LYS A 91 9.27 13.03 -12.79
CA LYS A 91 8.90 14.38 -13.23
C LYS A 91 7.38 14.51 -13.38
N GLU A 92 6.73 13.53 -14.00
CA GLU A 92 5.27 13.52 -14.09
C GLU A 92 4.59 13.34 -12.73
N THR A 93 5.20 12.55 -11.85
CA THR A 93 4.72 12.36 -10.47
C THR A 93 4.79 13.67 -9.67
N LEU A 94 5.88 14.43 -9.80
CA LEU A 94 6.04 15.73 -9.14
C LEU A 94 5.04 16.76 -9.67
N LYS A 95 4.78 16.81 -10.98
CA LYS A 95 3.72 17.67 -11.56
C LYS A 95 2.35 17.35 -11.00
N LEU A 96 2.05 16.05 -10.82
CA LEU A 96 0.79 15.60 -10.24
C LEU A 96 0.66 16.08 -8.79
N LEU A 97 1.74 15.99 -8.00
CA LEU A 97 1.79 16.50 -6.64
C LEU A 97 1.68 18.03 -6.57
N ASP A 98 2.28 18.78 -7.51
CA ASP A 98 2.12 20.23 -7.59
C ASP A 98 0.67 20.64 -7.85
N ARG A 99 -0.05 19.87 -8.68
CA ARG A 99 -1.48 20.08 -8.90
C ARG A 99 -2.28 19.78 -7.64
N ALA A 100 -1.95 18.71 -6.91
CA ALA A 100 -2.59 18.37 -5.65
C ALA A 100 -2.35 19.45 -4.58
N GLU A 101 -1.13 19.99 -4.46
CA GLU A 101 -0.76 21.02 -3.47
C GLU A 101 -1.54 22.32 -3.69
N LYS A 102 -1.78 22.70 -4.95
CA LYS A 102 -2.62 23.86 -5.28
C LYS A 102 -4.06 23.71 -4.78
N ARG A 103 -4.54 22.48 -4.62
CA ARG A 103 -5.90 22.17 -4.14
C ARG A 103 -5.94 21.94 -2.63
N LEU A 104 -4.90 21.32 -2.08
CA LEU A 104 -4.75 20.99 -0.65
C LEU A 104 -3.40 21.52 -0.13
N PRO A 105 -3.24 22.85 0.03
CA PRO A 105 -1.98 23.42 0.46
C PRO A 105 -1.63 22.99 1.88
N GLY A 106 -0.40 22.53 2.07
CA GLY A 106 0.12 22.08 3.36
C GLY A 106 -0.22 20.63 3.73
N ASP A 107 -0.88 19.86 2.86
CA ASP A 107 -1.19 18.45 3.15
C ASP A 107 0.11 17.65 3.35
N ARG A 108 0.22 17.01 4.52
CA ARG A 108 1.41 16.26 4.91
C ARG A 108 1.72 15.10 3.98
N ARG A 109 0.70 14.47 3.38
CA ARG A 109 0.86 13.34 2.46
C ARG A 109 1.61 13.76 1.21
N ILE A 110 1.34 14.96 0.69
CA ILE A 110 2.04 15.50 -0.48
C ILE A 110 3.54 15.61 -0.19
N LYS A 111 3.90 16.14 0.98
CA LYS A 111 5.31 16.25 1.42
C LYS A 111 5.98 14.88 1.51
N ILE A 112 5.31 13.90 2.13
CA ILE A 112 5.83 12.53 2.28
C ILE A 112 6.07 11.89 0.90
N VAL A 113 5.07 11.90 0.03
CA VAL A 113 5.18 11.28 -1.31
C VAL A 113 6.25 11.99 -2.15
N ARG A 114 6.36 13.32 -2.04
CA ARG A 114 7.41 14.10 -2.71
C ARG A 114 8.81 13.70 -2.24
N SER A 115 9.00 13.54 -0.93
CA SER A 115 10.28 13.06 -0.40
C SER A 115 10.60 11.67 -0.90
N MET A 116 9.62 10.76 -0.96
CA MET A 116 9.83 9.41 -1.50
C MET A 116 10.22 9.42 -2.98
N ALA A 117 9.59 10.29 -3.79
CA ALA A 117 9.90 10.42 -5.22
C ALA A 117 11.31 10.98 -5.49
N GLN A 118 11.91 11.67 -4.52
CA GLN A 118 13.23 12.30 -4.64
C GLN A 118 14.35 11.50 -3.97
N LEU A 119 14.00 10.42 -3.25
CA LEU A 119 15.01 9.51 -2.72
C LEU A 119 15.69 8.80 -3.89
N PRO A 120 17.04 8.76 -3.94
CA PRO A 120 17.73 7.94 -4.91
C PRO A 120 17.32 6.49 -4.71
N ALA A 121 17.14 5.74 -5.80
CA ALA A 121 16.91 4.31 -5.73
C ALA A 121 17.99 3.66 -4.85
N PRO A 122 17.66 2.63 -4.05
CA PRO A 122 18.60 2.02 -3.10
C PRO A 122 19.90 1.55 -3.78
N ASP A 123 19.85 1.20 -5.07
CA ASP A 123 21.00 0.78 -5.86
C ASP A 123 21.95 1.94 -6.25
N GLN A 124 21.51 3.19 -6.15
CA GLN A 124 22.29 4.39 -6.50
C GLN A 124 22.96 5.05 -5.27
N ALA A 125 22.67 4.59 -4.05
CA ALA A 125 23.27 5.13 -2.83
C ALA A 125 24.62 4.48 -2.45
N ALA A 126 25.10 3.53 -3.26
CA ALA A 126 26.29 2.71 -2.98
C ALA A 126 27.55 3.06 -3.81
N HIS A 127 27.59 4.23 -4.46
CA HIS A 127 28.75 4.71 -5.21
C HIS A 127 29.36 5.98 -4.62
#